data_AF-A0A0L0VQW0-F1
#
_entry.id   AF-A0A0L0VQW0-F1
#
_cell.length_a   1.000
_cell.length_b   1.000
_cell.length_c   1.000
_cell.angle_alpha   90.00
_cell.angle_beta   90.00
_cell.angle_gamma   90.00
#
_symmetry.space_group_name_H-M   'P 1'
#
loop_
_entity.id
_entity.type
_entity.pdbx_description
1 polymer ?
#
loop_
_entity_poly.entity_id
_entity_poly.type
_entity_poly.pdbx_seq_one_letter_code
_entity_poly.pdbx_strand_id
1 'polypeptide(L)'
;MADIPGKAVTHSSNNNEKSLLKSAKFIIPHRLPPCNKPCFSCGALHWKQEATQDDIGKPNISYTMCCQKNKVTLPAFDDTAPPFPLELKQLFIGKTPPSSS
;
A
#
# COMPACT_ATOMS: atom_id res chain seq x y z
N MET A 1 27.13 0.07 9.62
CA MET A 1 26.17 -0.82 10.32
C MET A 1 25.79 -1.90 9.33
N ALA A 2 26.11 -3.15 9.66
CA ALA A 2 25.98 -4.29 8.76
C ALA A 2 24.52 -4.53 8.35
N ASP A 3 24.34 -4.80 7.05
CA ASP A 3 23.11 -5.25 6.41
C ASP A 3 22.63 -6.55 7.09
N ILE A 4 21.62 -6.45 7.95
CA ILE A 4 20.95 -7.63 8.49
C ILE A 4 19.87 -7.99 7.47
N PRO A 5 19.99 -9.10 6.72
CA PRO A 5 18.94 -9.53 5.80
C PRO A 5 17.63 -9.65 6.60
N GLY A 6 16.59 -9.00 6.10
CA GLY A 6 15.30 -8.91 6.80
C GLY A 6 14.81 -10.30 7.19
N LYS A 7 14.55 -10.53 8.48
CA LYS A 7 14.04 -11.81 8.96
C LYS A 7 12.67 -12.07 8.34
N ALA A 8 12.49 -13.20 7.67
CA ALA A 8 11.20 -13.64 7.13
C ALA A 8 10.19 -14.02 8.23
N VAL A 9 10.64 -14.18 9.48
CA VAL A 9 9.82 -14.59 10.64
C VAL A 9 10.24 -13.85 11.90
N THR A 10 9.31 -13.72 12.85
CA THR A 10 9.53 -13.05 14.15
C THR A 10 10.46 -13.83 15.08
N HIS A 11 10.47 -15.17 15.00
CA HIS A 11 11.32 -16.05 15.81
C HIS A 11 12.28 -16.83 14.93
N SER A 12 13.56 -16.88 15.29
CA SER A 12 14.61 -17.58 14.53
C SER A 12 14.34 -19.08 14.37
N SER A 13 13.70 -19.70 15.37
CA SER A 13 13.27 -21.11 15.34
C SER A 13 12.29 -21.42 14.21
N ASN A 14 11.57 -20.42 13.72
CA ASN A 14 10.58 -20.57 12.66
C ASN A 14 11.15 -20.22 11.26
N ASN A 15 12.44 -19.89 11.16
CA ASN A 15 13.09 -19.54 9.90
C ASN A 15 13.52 -20.80 9.14
N ASN A 16 12.56 -21.70 8.92
CA ASN A 16 12.77 -22.94 8.18
C ASN A 16 11.64 -23.11 7.15
N GLU A 17 11.96 -23.82 6.07
CA GLU A 17 11.08 -23.99 4.92
C GLU A 17 9.71 -24.57 5.32
N LYS A 18 9.68 -25.56 6.20
CA LYS A 18 8.45 -26.23 6.66
C LYS A 18 7.50 -25.27 7.39
N SER A 19 8.03 -24.40 8.25
CA SER A 19 7.24 -23.38 8.95
C SER A 19 6.73 -22.29 8.00
N LEU A 20 7.54 -21.90 7.02
CA LEU A 20 7.16 -20.90 6.01
C LEU A 20 6.04 -21.41 5.09
N LEU A 21 6.16 -22.64 4.57
CA LEU A 21 5.16 -23.27 3.70
C LEU A 21 3.83 -23.52 4.40
N LYS A 22 3.83 -23.69 5.73
CA LYS A 22 2.61 -23.88 6.53
C LYS A 22 1.90 -22.56 6.85
N SER A 23 2.56 -21.41 6.67
CA SER A 23 1.96 -20.10 6.91
C SER A 23 1.05 -19.71 5.75
N ALA A 24 -0.25 -20.02 5.87
CA ALA A 24 -1.26 -19.64 4.87
C ALA A 24 -1.34 -18.12 4.62
N LYS A 25 -0.86 -17.31 5.58
CA LYS A 25 -0.69 -15.88 5.44
C LYS A 25 0.80 -15.61 5.23
N PHE A 26 1.19 -15.32 3.99
CA PHE A 26 2.53 -14.82 3.67
C PHE A 26 2.64 -13.38 4.16
N ILE A 27 2.79 -13.21 5.49
CA ILE A 27 3.01 -11.93 6.13
C ILE A 27 4.49 -11.83 6.40
N ILE A 28 5.20 -11.07 5.57
CA ILE A 28 6.56 -10.67 5.88
C ILE A 28 6.46 -9.70 7.07
N PRO A 29 7.08 -10.02 8.22
CA PRO A 29 7.00 -9.15 9.38
C PRO A 29 7.69 -7.81 9.07
N HIS A 30 6.89 -6.76 8.93
CA HIS A 30 7.35 -5.39 8.75
C HIS A 30 6.95 -4.53 9.94
N ARG A 31 7.71 -3.46 10.20
CA ARG A 31 7.42 -2.50 11.28
C ARG A 31 6.44 -1.40 10.88
N LEU A 32 5.96 -1.42 9.64
CA LEU A 32 4.99 -0.44 9.16
C LEU A 32 3.61 -0.69 9.81
N PRO A 33 2.91 0.37 10.23
CA PRO A 33 1.52 0.30 10.67
C PRO A 33 0.60 -0.06 9.48
N PRO A 34 -0.72 -0.19 9.70
CA PRO A 34 -1.66 -0.43 8.59
C PRO A 34 -1.58 0.64 7.50
N CYS A 35 -1.68 0.21 6.24
CA CYS A 35 -1.74 1.08 5.06
C CYS A 35 -3.19 1.59 4.87
N ASN A 36 -3.60 2.55 5.69
CA ASN A 36 -4.99 3.01 5.75
C ASN A 36 -5.15 4.54 5.78
N LYS A 37 -4.10 5.29 5.45
CA LYS A 37 -4.16 6.75 5.40
C LYS A 37 -4.50 7.21 3.98
N PRO A 38 -5.71 7.72 3.71
CA PRO A 38 -6.08 8.17 2.38
C PRO A 38 -5.28 9.42 2.01
N CYS A 39 -4.78 9.47 0.78
CA CYS A 39 -4.22 10.67 0.18
C CYS A 39 -5.33 11.70 0.00
N PHE A 40 -5.13 12.93 0.49
CA PHE A 40 -6.12 13.99 0.35
C PHE A 40 -6.46 14.32 -1.11
N SER A 41 -5.49 14.19 -2.01
CA SER A 41 -5.64 14.56 -3.41
C SER A 41 -6.40 13.54 -4.26
N CYS A 42 -6.09 12.24 -4.12
CA CYS A 42 -6.65 11.18 -4.97
C CYS A 42 -7.41 10.08 -4.22
N GLY A 43 -7.41 10.10 -2.89
CA GLY A 43 -8.09 9.11 -2.05
C GLY A 43 -7.36 7.77 -1.89
N ALA A 44 -6.26 7.52 -2.60
CA ALA A 44 -5.50 6.27 -2.48
C ALA A 44 -4.97 6.04 -1.06
N LEU A 45 -4.97 4.79 -0.59
CA LEU A 45 -4.51 4.42 0.75
C LEU A 45 -2.99 4.27 0.80
N HIS A 46 -2.37 4.87 1.81
CA HIS A 46 -0.93 4.92 2.00
C HIS A 46 -0.52 4.65 3.44
N TRP A 47 0.77 4.36 3.64
CA TRP A 47 1.39 4.42 4.96
C TRP A 47 1.73 5.86 5.31
N LYS A 48 1.53 6.25 6.57
CA LYS A 48 1.91 7.59 7.06
C LYS A 48 3.41 7.89 6.84
N GLN A 49 4.23 6.85 6.87
CA GLN A 49 5.67 6.89 6.65
C GLN A 49 6.06 7.30 5.22
N GLU A 50 5.16 7.19 4.24
CA GLU A 50 5.41 7.63 2.85
C GLU A 50 5.23 9.14 2.68
N ALA A 51 4.69 9.83 3.69
CA ALA A 51 4.54 11.27 3.69
C ALA A 51 5.92 11.94 3.77
N THR A 52 6.05 13.11 3.15
CA THR A 52 7.24 13.94 3.36
C THR A 52 7.28 14.44 4.82
N GLN A 53 8.47 14.83 5.29
CA GLN A 53 8.64 15.38 6.64
C GLN A 53 7.72 16.59 6.91
N ASP A 54 7.46 17.40 5.89
CA ASP A 54 6.57 18.56 5.99
C ASP A 54 5.08 18.18 6.09
N ASP A 55 4.68 17.04 5.49
CA ASP A 55 3.28 16.63 5.39
C ASP A 55 2.88 15.61 6.46
N ILE A 56 3.83 14.92 7.10
CA ILE A 56 3.55 13.86 8.09
C ILE A 56 2.81 14.37 9.35
N GLY A 57 2.96 15.64 9.69
CA GLY A 57 2.27 16.30 10.81
C GLY A 57 0.86 16.79 10.48
N LYS A 58 0.49 16.81 9.20
CA LYS A 58 -0.79 17.40 8.75
C LYS A 58 -1.94 16.41 8.93
N PRO A 59 -3.15 16.88 9.25
CA PRO A 59 -4.34 16.03 9.29
C PRO A 59 -4.70 15.50 7.88
N ASN A 60 -4.48 16.31 6.85
CA ASN A 60 -4.71 15.97 5.45
C ASN A 60 -3.36 15.80 4.74
N ILE A 61 -2.94 14.56 4.56
CA ILE A 61 -1.64 14.24 3.99
C ILE A 61 -1.78 14.11 2.46
N SER A 62 -0.94 14.85 1.74
CA SER A 62 -0.75 14.69 0.29
C SER A 62 0.60 14.05 0.04
N TYR A 63 0.63 13.00 -0.77
CA TYR A 63 1.86 12.23 -1.01
C TYR A 63 2.45 12.65 -2.35
N THR A 64 3.70 13.12 -2.34
CA THR A 64 4.43 13.51 -3.55
C THR A 64 4.61 12.33 -4.50
N MET A 65 4.79 11.12 -3.97
CA MET A 65 4.97 9.90 -4.77
C MET A 65 3.68 9.27 -5.28
N CYS A 66 2.53 9.65 -4.73
CA CYS A 66 1.25 9.07 -5.14
C CYS A 66 0.71 9.72 -6.42
N CYS A 67 0.35 10.99 -6.34
CA CYS A 67 -0.27 11.75 -7.43
C CYS A 67 0.45 13.09 -7.65
N GLN A 68 1.70 13.19 -7.18
CA GLN A 68 2.47 14.43 -7.12
C GLN A 68 1.67 15.60 -6.53
N LYS A 69 0.87 15.33 -5.49
CA LYS A 69 -0.05 16.31 -4.89
C LYS A 69 -1.06 16.87 -5.90
N ASN A 70 -1.74 15.97 -6.61
CA ASN A 70 -2.72 16.26 -7.65
C ASN A 70 -2.16 16.90 -8.93
N LYS A 71 -0.86 16.75 -9.20
CA LYS A 71 -0.22 17.25 -10.43
C LYS A 71 -0.13 16.22 -11.55
N VAL A 72 -0.44 14.96 -11.26
CA VAL A 72 -0.51 13.91 -12.28
C VAL A 72 -1.87 13.99 -12.95
N THR A 73 -1.89 14.37 -14.22
CA THR A 73 -3.04 14.15 -15.10
C THR A 73 -2.94 12.73 -15.61
N LEU A 74 -3.91 11.86 -15.26
CA LEU A 74 -4.00 10.57 -15.92
C LEU A 74 -4.23 10.83 -17.42
N PRO A 75 -3.47 10.20 -18.32
CA PRO A 75 -3.73 10.34 -19.75
C PRO A 75 -5.20 9.96 -19.99
N ALA A 76 -5.90 10.77 -20.79
CA ALA A 76 -7.24 10.43 -21.22
C ALA A 76 -7.17 9.03 -21.85
N PHE A 77 -8.01 8.11 -21.38
CA PHE A 77 -8.15 6.82 -22.03
C PHE A 77 -8.56 7.09 -23.47
N ASP A 78 -7.84 6.50 -24.42
CA ASP A 78 -8.23 6.52 -25.83
C ASP A 78 -9.70 6.11 -25.94
N ASP A 79 -10.51 6.83 -26.72
CA ASP A 79 -11.95 6.54 -26.85
C ASP A 79 -12.21 5.13 -27.40
N THR A 80 -11.21 4.52 -28.04
CA THR A 80 -11.27 3.15 -28.54
C THR A 80 -10.86 2.10 -27.50
N ALA A 81 -10.33 2.52 -26.34
CA ALA A 81 -9.91 1.61 -25.30
C ALA A 81 -11.14 0.93 -24.65
N PRO A 82 -11.06 -0.39 -24.37
CA PRO A 82 -12.13 -1.06 -23.66
C PRO A 82 -12.34 -0.43 -22.28
N PRO A 83 -13.59 -0.30 -21.81
CA PRO A 83 -13.90 0.32 -20.53
C PRO A 83 -13.20 -0.43 -19.40
N PHE A 84 -12.70 0.34 -18.43
CA PHE A 84 -11.98 -0.21 -17.29
C PHE A 84 -12.86 -1.22 -16.52
N PRO A 85 -12.41 -2.47 -16.30
CA PRO A 85 -13.20 -3.48 -15.60
C PRO A 85 -13.70 -2.96 -14.25
N LEU A 86 -14.98 -3.13 -13.99
CA LEU A 86 -15.64 -2.51 -12.84
C LEU A 86 -15.06 -3.01 -11.51
N GLU A 87 -14.68 -4.28 -11.47
CA GLU A 87 -14.06 -4.97 -10.34
C GLU A 87 -12.72 -4.33 -10.00
N LEU A 88 -11.88 -4.09 -11.01
CA LEU A 88 -10.60 -3.42 -10.82
C LEU A 88 -10.80 -1.97 -10.40
N LYS A 89 -11.83 -1.29 -10.94
CA LYS A 89 -12.11 0.12 -10.62
C LYS A 89 -12.36 0.31 -9.13
N GLN A 90 -13.04 -0.63 -8.49
CA GLN A 90 -13.31 -0.59 -7.05
C GLN A 90 -12.05 -0.66 -6.19
N LEU A 91 -11.02 -1.37 -6.66
CA LEU A 91 -9.71 -1.45 -5.99
C LEU A 91 -8.99 -0.10 -5.99
N PHE A 92 -9.05 0.65 -7.09
CA PHE A 92 -8.40 1.97 -7.20
C PHE A 92 -9.09 3.06 -6.38
N ILE A 93 -10.41 2.97 -6.21
CA ILE A 93 -11.20 3.99 -5.48
C ILE A 93 -11.26 3.66 -3.97
N GLY A 94 -10.67 2.54 -3.54
CA GLY A 94 -10.66 2.14 -2.13
C GLY A 94 -12.06 1.87 -1.55
N LYS A 95 -13.05 1.54 -2.41
CA LYS A 95 -14.43 1.24 -2.02
C LYS A 95 -14.69 -0.25 -1.77
N THR A 96 -13.65 -1.05 -1.62
CA THR A 96 -13.83 -2.42 -1.13
C THR A 96 -14.34 -2.38 0.31
N PRO A 97 -15.49 -3.01 0.64
CA PRO A 97 -15.81 -3.30 2.02
C PRO A 97 -14.65 -4.12 2.63
N PRO A 98 -14.38 -3.99 3.94
CA PRO A 98 -13.37 -4.82 4.58
C PRO A 98 -13.75 -6.27 4.29
N SER A 99 -12.83 -7.00 3.65
CA SER A 99 -12.93 -8.45 3.51
C SER A 99 -13.15 -9.02 4.91
N SER A 100 -14.38 -9.40 5.20
CA SER A 100 -14.74 -10.17 6.37
C SER A 100 -14.00 -11.50 6.27
N SER A 101 -13.06 -11.73 7.18
CA SER A 101 -12.38 -13.00 7.39
C SER A 101 -12.09 -13.15 8.86
#